data_AF-A0A7S2KWS7-F1
#
_entry.id   AF-A0A7S2KWS7-F1
#
_cell.length_a   1.000
_cell.length_b   1.000
_cell.length_c   1.000
_cell.angle_alpha   90.00
_cell.angle_beta   90.00
_cell.angle_gamma   90.00
#
_symmetry.space_group_name_H-M   'P 1'
#
loop_
_entity.id
_entity.type
_entity.pdbx_description
1 polymer ?
#
loop_
_entity_poly.entity_id
_entity_poly.type
_entity_poly.pdbx_seq_one_letter_code
_entity_poly.pdbx_strand_id
1 'polypeptide(L)'
;HRQGSGVIGSSWMEKFEELQKYKEVHGDCRVRSNHHPRLGNWVHSQRQFYKMSKEGKKASITQARIDLLNSIGFDWVVGSGWMDVSWKEKFEELRKYKEVHGDCRVRQKESRLGFWVNNQRQSYKRFKDGKKSSITEERIGLLNSIGF
;
A
#
# COMPACT_ATOMS: atom_id res chain seq x y z
N HIS A 1 -2.74 -21.22 -44.45
CA HIS A 1 -3.81 -20.51 -43.73
C HIS A 1 -3.39 -20.41 -42.27
N ARG A 2 -3.05 -19.20 -41.80
CA ARG A 2 -2.80 -18.92 -40.37
C ARG A 2 -4.13 -18.53 -39.73
N GLN A 3 -4.54 -19.25 -38.69
CA GLN A 3 -5.44 -18.72 -37.65
C GLN A 3 -4.99 -19.34 -36.33
N GLY A 4 -4.09 -18.64 -35.64
CA GLY A 4 -3.86 -18.84 -34.21
C GLY A 4 -4.84 -17.92 -33.48
N SER A 5 -5.97 -18.46 -33.05
CA SER A 5 -6.93 -17.74 -32.20
C SER A 5 -6.44 -17.84 -30.75
N GLY A 6 -5.99 -16.70 -30.23
CA GLY A 6 -5.38 -16.56 -28.90
C GLY A 6 -6.38 -16.71 -27.77
N VAL A 7 -6.25 -17.79 -27.02
CA VAL A 7 -6.88 -18.00 -25.70
C VAL A 7 -6.11 -17.18 -24.63
N ILE A 8 -6.17 -15.85 -24.72
CA ILE A 8 -5.46 -14.94 -23.76
C ILE A 8 -6.45 -14.21 -22.82
N GLY A 9 -7.76 -14.36 -23.03
CA GLY A 9 -8.81 -13.66 -22.28
C GLY A 9 -9.52 -14.44 -21.17
N SER A 10 -9.76 -15.74 -21.33
CA SER A 10 -10.64 -16.53 -20.44
C SER A 10 -10.09 -16.63 -19.01
N SER A 11 -8.82 -17.04 -18.85
CA SER A 11 -8.23 -17.28 -17.52
C SER A 11 -8.10 -16.01 -16.67
N TRP A 12 -7.95 -14.82 -17.27
CA TRP A 12 -7.85 -13.58 -16.49
C TRP A 12 -9.22 -13.11 -16.01
N MET A 13 -10.24 -13.16 -16.88
CA MET A 13 -11.61 -12.77 -16.52
C MET A 13 -12.19 -13.70 -15.45
N GLU A 14 -11.96 -15.01 -15.55
CA GLU A 14 -12.36 -15.97 -14.50
C GLU A 14 -11.75 -15.63 -13.14
N LYS A 15 -10.48 -15.22 -13.10
CA LYS A 15 -9.81 -14.80 -11.86
C LYS A 15 -10.33 -13.47 -11.33
N PHE A 16 -10.67 -12.54 -12.22
CA PHE A 16 -11.31 -11.29 -11.86
C PHE A 16 -12.69 -11.52 -11.23
N GLU A 17 -13.52 -12.40 -11.82
CA GLU A 17 -14.81 -12.79 -11.25
C GLU A 17 -14.66 -13.51 -9.90
N GLU A 18 -13.66 -14.39 -9.76
CA GLU A 18 -13.33 -15.03 -8.48
C GLU A 18 -12.94 -14.01 -7.40
N LEU A 19 -12.21 -12.96 -7.78
CA LEU A 19 -11.86 -11.86 -6.89
C LEU A 19 -13.07 -11.01 -6.49
N GLN A 20 -14.03 -10.79 -7.39
CA GLN A 20 -15.28 -10.10 -7.07
C GLN A 20 -16.05 -10.85 -5.99
N LYS A 21 -16.24 -12.16 -6.18
CA LYS A 21 -16.89 -13.03 -5.18
C LYS A 21 -16.13 -13.04 -3.85
N TYR A 22 -14.80 -13.07 -3.89
CA TYR A 22 -13.98 -12.97 -2.68
C TYR A 22 -14.26 -11.65 -1.93
N LYS A 23 -14.31 -10.52 -2.65
CA LYS A 23 -14.60 -9.22 -2.06
C LYS A 23 -15.99 -9.16 -1.44
N GLU A 24 -17.00 -9.74 -2.07
CA GLU A 24 -18.37 -9.80 -1.53
C GLU A 24 -18.41 -10.52 -0.17
N VAL A 25 -17.62 -11.58 0.00
CA VAL A 25 -17.56 -12.36 1.24
C VAL A 25 -16.67 -11.71 2.32
N HIS A 26 -15.53 -11.14 1.93
CA HIS A 26 -14.51 -10.68 2.87
C HIS A 26 -14.45 -9.15 3.07
N GLY A 27 -15.12 -8.38 2.21
CA GLY A 27 -15.15 -6.92 2.24
C GLY A 27 -13.94 -6.24 1.58
N ASP A 28 -12.89 -6.98 1.21
CA ASP A 28 -11.68 -6.45 0.56
C ASP A 28 -11.09 -7.41 -0.49
N CYS A 29 -10.10 -6.92 -1.24
CA CYS A 29 -9.34 -7.72 -2.22
C CYS A 29 -8.00 -8.23 -1.66
N ARG A 30 -7.86 -8.33 -0.33
CA ARG A 30 -6.62 -8.75 0.36
C ARG A 30 -6.63 -10.25 0.58
N VAL A 31 -6.58 -10.96 -0.55
CA VAL A 31 -6.59 -12.41 -0.58
C VAL A 31 -5.38 -12.98 0.15
N ARG A 32 -5.63 -13.72 1.23
CA ARG A 32 -4.59 -14.42 1.99
C ARG A 32 -4.14 -15.66 1.23
N SER A 33 -2.90 -15.66 0.74
CA SER A 33 -2.35 -16.72 -0.12
C SER A 33 -2.28 -18.10 0.55
N ASN A 34 -2.26 -18.18 1.89
CA ASN A 34 -2.31 -19.45 2.61
C ASN A 34 -3.69 -20.14 2.55
N HIS A 35 -4.78 -19.39 2.41
CA HIS A 35 -6.14 -19.94 2.31
C HIS A 35 -6.60 -20.05 0.86
N HIS A 36 -6.17 -19.12 -0.01
CA HIS A 36 -6.52 -19.09 -1.43
C HIS A 36 -5.26 -18.94 -2.27
N PRO A 37 -4.41 -19.97 -2.38
CA PRO A 37 -3.08 -19.83 -3.00
C PRO A 37 -3.15 -19.40 -4.47
N ARG A 38 -4.10 -19.93 -5.24
CA ARG A 38 -4.25 -19.58 -6.66
C ARG A 38 -4.67 -18.12 -6.86
N LEU A 39 -5.72 -17.68 -6.16
CA LEU A 39 -6.20 -16.31 -6.25
C LEU A 39 -5.23 -15.31 -5.62
N GLY A 40 -4.63 -15.66 -4.49
CA GLY A 40 -3.63 -14.85 -3.80
C GLY A 40 -2.38 -14.61 -4.65
N ASN A 41 -1.87 -15.66 -5.33
CA ASN A 41 -0.76 -15.52 -6.27
C ASN A 41 -1.15 -14.65 -7.46
N TRP A 42 -2.34 -14.83 -8.02
CA TRP A 42 -2.82 -14.00 -9.13
C TRP A 42 -2.93 -12.52 -8.75
N VAL A 43 -3.51 -12.22 -7.57
CA VAL A 43 -3.59 -10.87 -7.00
C VAL A 43 -2.20 -10.28 -6.80
N HIS A 44 -1.25 -11.06 -6.28
CA HIS A 44 0.14 -10.63 -6.13
C HIS A 44 0.77 -10.28 -7.49
N SER A 45 0.58 -11.13 -8.51
CA SER A 45 1.06 -10.86 -9.87
C SER A 45 0.46 -9.58 -10.45
N GLN A 46 -0.84 -9.29 -10.25
CA GLN A 46 -1.43 -8.04 -10.74
C GLN A 46 -0.73 -6.82 -10.15
N ARG A 47 -0.44 -6.83 -8.84
CA ARG A 47 0.30 -5.75 -8.16
C ARG A 47 1.72 -5.58 -8.70
N GLN A 48 2.43 -6.67 -8.96
CA GLN A 48 3.78 -6.62 -9.55
C GLN A 48 3.74 -6.04 -10.96
N PHE A 49 2.81 -6.49 -11.81
CA PHE A 49 2.68 -5.97 -13.17
C PHE A 49 2.30 -4.48 -13.19
N TYR A 50 1.42 -4.04 -12.30
CA TYR A 50 1.07 -2.64 -12.17
C TYR A 50 2.28 -1.79 -11.76
N LYS A 51 3.05 -2.24 -10.75
CA LYS A 51 4.29 -1.56 -10.34
C LYS A 51 5.28 -1.45 -11.50
N MET A 52 5.52 -2.56 -12.21
CA MET A 52 6.41 -2.56 -13.39
C MET A 52 5.93 -1.60 -14.47
N SER A 53 4.62 -1.57 -14.75
CA SER A 53 4.03 -0.65 -15.72
C SER A 53 4.25 0.81 -15.32
N LYS A 54 4.08 1.16 -14.03
CA LYS A 54 4.36 2.51 -13.51
C LYS A 54 5.83 2.91 -13.58
N GLU A 55 6.74 1.93 -13.52
CA GLU A 55 8.19 2.13 -13.68
C GLU A 55 8.63 2.16 -15.16
N GLY A 56 7.71 2.11 -16.12
CA GLY A 56 8.01 2.08 -17.56
C GLY A 56 8.60 0.75 -18.05
N LYS A 57 8.55 -0.32 -17.23
CA LYS A 57 9.03 -1.65 -17.58
C LYS A 57 7.95 -2.41 -18.35
N LYS A 58 8.38 -3.34 -19.22
CA LYS A 58 7.47 -4.24 -19.94
C LYS A 58 6.67 -5.09 -18.94
N ALA A 59 5.37 -4.86 -18.86
CA ALA A 59 4.44 -5.58 -17.99
C ALA A 59 3.31 -6.21 -18.81
N SER A 60 2.75 -7.32 -18.32
CA SER A 60 1.65 -8.04 -19.00
C SER A 60 0.25 -7.54 -18.61
N ILE A 61 0.18 -6.43 -17.87
CA ILE A 61 -1.09 -5.81 -17.48
C ILE A 61 -1.46 -4.71 -18.49
N THR A 62 -2.71 -4.74 -18.95
CA THR A 62 -3.26 -3.74 -19.88
C THR A 62 -4.02 -2.66 -19.10
N GLN A 63 -4.21 -1.48 -19.69
CA GLN A 63 -5.00 -0.41 -19.07
C GLN A 63 -6.43 -0.88 -18.74
N ALA A 64 -7.08 -1.62 -19.64
CA ALA A 64 -8.41 -2.19 -19.40
C ALA A 64 -8.46 -3.10 -18.17
N ARG A 65 -7.41 -3.89 -17.90
CA ARG A 65 -7.32 -4.73 -16.70
C ARG A 65 -7.12 -3.91 -15.43
N ILE A 66 -6.38 -2.82 -15.53
CA ILE A 66 -6.20 -1.85 -14.43
C ILE A 66 -7.54 -1.20 -14.10
N ASP A 67 -8.28 -0.75 -15.10
CA ASP A 67 -9.57 -0.08 -14.92
C ASP A 67 -10.62 -1.03 -14.32
N LEU A 68 -10.65 -2.29 -14.76
CA LEU A 68 -11.50 -3.32 -14.15
C LEU A 68 -11.16 -3.56 -12.68
N LEU A 69 -9.88 -3.69 -12.34
CA LEU A 69 -9.45 -3.85 -10.94
C LEU A 69 -9.76 -2.59 -10.11
N ASN A 70 -9.59 -1.39 -10.67
CA ASN A 70 -9.98 -0.14 -10.02
C ASN A 70 -11.48 -0.06 -9.75
N SER A 71 -12.32 -0.55 -10.68
CA SER A 71 -13.78 -0.53 -10.53
C SER A 71 -14.28 -1.30 -9.32
N ILE A 72 -13.51 -2.30 -8.87
CA ILE A 72 -13.80 -3.09 -7.67
C ILE A 72 -13.00 -2.61 -6.45
N GLY A 73 -12.37 -1.44 -6.50
CA GLY A 73 -11.59 -0.87 -5.39
C GLY A 73 -10.36 -1.71 -5.03
N PHE A 74 -9.65 -2.24 -6.03
CA PHE A 74 -8.49 -3.09 -5.81
C PHE A 74 -7.31 -2.31 -5.19
N ASP A 75 -6.87 -2.76 -4.02
CA ASP A 75 -5.67 -2.24 -3.37
C ASP A 75 -4.40 -2.70 -4.12
N TRP A 76 -3.82 -1.79 -4.92
CA TRP A 76 -2.54 -2.02 -5.62
C TRP A 76 -1.34 -2.11 -4.69
N VAL A 77 -1.47 -1.53 -3.50
CA VAL A 77 -0.41 -1.41 -2.50
C VAL A 77 -0.75 -2.29 -1.29
N VAL A 78 0.09 -3.27 -0.98
CA VAL A 78 -0.05 -4.15 0.20
C VAL A 78 1.28 -4.38 0.90
N GLY A 79 1.23 -4.87 2.14
CA GLY A 79 2.43 -5.16 2.93
C GLY A 79 3.17 -3.88 3.32
N SER A 80 4.50 -3.86 3.15
CA SER A 80 5.33 -2.69 3.47
C SER A 80 4.92 -1.43 2.71
N GLY A 81 4.45 -1.57 1.45
CA GLY A 81 3.96 -0.43 0.68
C GLY A 81 2.74 0.23 1.33
N TRP A 82 1.84 -0.54 1.94
CA TRP A 82 0.70 0.03 2.67
C TRP A 82 1.17 0.71 3.95
N MET A 83 2.18 0.13 4.62
CA MET A 83 2.80 0.78 5.77
C MET A 83 3.46 2.12 5.40
N ASP A 84 4.04 2.24 4.19
CA ASP A 84 4.58 3.50 3.67
C ASP A 84 3.49 4.51 3.32
N VAL A 85 2.43 4.10 2.63
CA VAL A 85 1.28 4.97 2.31
C VAL A 85 0.64 5.45 3.62
N SER A 86 0.36 4.54 4.55
CA SER A 86 -0.20 4.87 5.86
C SER A 86 0.74 5.77 6.67
N TRP A 87 2.05 5.60 6.55
CA TRP A 87 3.02 6.50 7.18
C TRP A 87 2.97 7.90 6.58
N LYS A 88 2.90 8.02 5.24
CA LYS A 88 2.80 9.32 4.54
C LYS A 88 1.49 10.03 4.87
N GLU A 89 0.36 9.32 4.90
CA GLU A 89 -0.93 9.89 5.32
C GLU A 89 -0.88 10.42 6.76
N LYS A 90 -0.27 9.67 7.68
CA LYS A 90 -0.09 10.11 9.08
C LYS A 90 0.87 11.28 9.21
N PHE A 91 1.91 11.32 8.37
CA PHE A 91 2.80 12.47 8.26
C PHE A 91 2.06 13.72 7.79
N GLU A 92 1.21 13.62 6.76
CA GLU A 92 0.37 14.72 6.30
C GLU A 92 -0.63 15.18 7.37
N GLU A 93 -1.23 14.25 8.12
CA GLU A 93 -2.08 14.56 9.27
C GLU A 93 -1.32 15.34 10.35
N LEU A 94 -0.08 14.95 10.64
CA LEU A 94 0.79 15.69 11.56
C LEU A 94 1.18 17.07 11.02
N ARG A 95 1.46 17.21 9.72
CA ARG A 95 1.76 18.51 9.10
C ARG A 95 0.59 19.47 9.26
N LYS A 96 -0.63 19.00 8.97
CA LYS A 96 -1.87 19.77 9.18
C LYS A 96 -2.10 20.10 10.66
N TYR A 97 -1.83 19.16 11.57
CA TYR A 97 -1.91 19.45 13.01
C TYR A 97 -0.99 20.60 13.40
N LYS A 98 0.25 20.60 12.91
CA LYS A 98 1.22 21.67 13.14
C LYS A 98 0.76 23.00 12.55
N GLU A 99 0.20 23.01 11.35
CA GLU A 99 -0.35 24.23 10.73
C GLU A 99 -1.41 24.89 11.62
N VAL A 100 -2.22 24.09 12.33
CA VAL A 100 -3.28 24.58 13.23
C VAL A 100 -2.75 24.95 14.63
N HIS A 101 -1.83 24.17 15.20
CA HIS A 101 -1.41 24.30 16.61
C HIS A 101 -0.04 24.96 16.80
N GLY A 102 0.73 25.16 15.73
CA GLY A 102 2.08 25.70 15.75
C GLY A 102 3.19 24.70 16.10
N ASP A 103 2.85 23.51 16.60
CA ASP A 103 3.83 22.47 16.99
C ASP A 103 3.39 21.03 16.66
N CYS A 104 4.31 20.09 16.84
CA CYS A 104 4.08 18.65 16.66
C CYS A 104 3.84 17.91 18.00
N ARG A 105 3.41 18.61 19.06
CA ARG A 105 3.18 18.05 20.40
C ARG A 105 1.76 17.52 20.53
N VAL A 106 1.46 16.49 19.74
CA VAL A 106 0.17 15.79 19.80
C VAL A 106 0.08 14.98 21.09
N ARG A 107 -0.97 15.20 21.89
CA ARG A 107 -1.22 14.41 23.11
C ARG A 107 -1.51 12.96 22.75
N GLN A 108 -0.72 12.03 23.30
CA GLN A 108 -0.81 10.60 22.97
C GLN A 108 -2.20 10.00 23.25
N LYS A 109 -2.79 10.33 24.42
CA LYS A 109 -4.04 9.73 24.89
C LYS A 109 -5.29 10.16 24.11
N GLU A 110 -5.17 11.23 23.31
CA GLU A 110 -6.30 11.90 22.68
C GLU A 110 -6.53 11.45 21.23
N SER A 111 -5.55 10.79 20.58
CA SER A 111 -5.70 10.45 19.15
C SER A 111 -4.79 9.33 18.66
N ARG A 112 -5.24 8.65 17.60
CA ARG A 112 -4.43 7.72 16.79
C ARG A 112 -3.15 8.38 16.28
N LEU A 113 -3.20 9.69 15.99
CA LEU A 113 -2.04 10.49 15.60
C LEU A 113 -1.02 10.63 16.76
N GLY A 114 -1.49 10.85 17.99
CA GLY A 114 -0.63 10.93 19.17
C GLY A 114 0.14 9.64 19.46
N PHE A 115 -0.50 8.48 19.31
CA PHE A 115 0.18 7.19 19.36
C PHE A 115 1.24 7.05 18.25
N TRP A 116 0.89 7.44 17.03
CA TRP A 116 1.82 7.38 15.89
C TRP A 116 3.04 8.29 16.10
N VAL A 117 2.84 9.53 16.56
CA VAL A 117 3.91 10.49 16.93
C VAL A 117 4.84 9.91 17.98
N ASN A 118 4.29 9.32 19.05
CA ASN A 118 5.09 8.69 20.10
C ASN A 118 5.95 7.54 19.54
N ASN A 119 5.38 6.69 18.68
CA ASN A 119 6.12 5.62 18.02
C ASN A 119 7.26 6.16 17.12
N GLN A 120 7.05 7.27 16.42
CA GLN A 120 8.11 7.94 15.64
C GLN A 120 9.22 8.47 16.55
N ARG A 121 8.89 9.12 17.68
CA ARG A 121 9.88 9.61 18.66
C ARG A 121 10.72 8.48 19.25
N GLN A 122 10.09 7.36 19.61
CA GLN A 122 10.80 6.18 20.11
C GLN A 122 11.71 5.55 19.06
N SER A 123 11.23 5.42 17.81
CA SER A 123 12.01 4.87 16.71
C SER A 123 13.20 5.77 16.37
N TYR A 124 13.01 7.09 16.38
CA TYR A 124 14.08 8.07 16.20
C TYR A 124 15.12 8.01 17.31
N LYS A 125 14.69 7.94 18.57
CA LYS A 125 15.61 7.75 19.72
C LYS A 125 16.45 6.50 19.56
N ARG A 126 15.82 5.36 19.24
CA ARG A 126 16.54 4.10 19.00
C ARG A 126 17.56 4.20 17.86
N PHE A 127 17.20 4.88 16.78
CA PHE A 127 18.11 5.15 15.67
C PHE A 127 19.33 5.97 16.11
N LYS A 128 19.12 7.06 16.86
CA LYS A 128 20.21 7.87 17.41
C LYS A 128 21.09 7.12 18.40
N ASP A 129 20.52 6.19 19.15
CA ASP A 129 21.25 5.32 20.08
C ASP A 129 22.01 4.17 19.37
N GLY A 130 22.02 4.13 18.03
CA GLY A 130 22.65 3.05 17.25
C GLY A 130 21.94 1.70 17.35
N LYS A 131 20.72 1.67 17.90
CA LYS A 131 19.92 0.45 18.05
C LYS A 131 19.10 0.18 16.80
N LYS A 132 18.79 -1.10 16.57
CA LYS A 132 17.84 -1.52 15.52
C LYS A 132 16.55 -0.70 15.64
N SER A 133 16.19 -0.01 14.57
CA SER A 133 14.99 0.83 14.47
C SER A 133 14.29 0.57 13.14
N SER A 134 12.98 0.76 13.11
CA SER A 134 12.14 0.61 11.90
C SER A 134 11.93 1.94 11.15
N ILE A 135 12.50 3.04 11.64
CA ILE A 135 12.44 4.34 10.95
C ILE A 135 13.58 4.43 9.93
N THR A 136 13.28 4.91 8.72
CA THR A 136 14.26 5.11 7.65
C THR A 136 14.82 6.54 7.71
N GLU A 137 16.00 6.76 7.14
CA GLU A 137 16.58 8.11 7.05
C GLU A 137 15.69 9.10 6.29
N GLU A 138 15.00 8.63 5.24
CA GLU A 138 14.01 9.43 4.51
C GLU A 138 12.88 9.92 5.44
N ARG A 139 12.32 9.02 6.26
CA ARG A 139 11.27 9.37 7.22
C ARG A 139 11.77 10.34 8.30
N ILE A 140 13.03 10.19 8.72
CA ILE A 140 13.68 11.14 9.63
C ILE A 140 13.77 12.52 8.97
N GLY A 141 14.23 12.59 7.72
CA GLY A 141 14.33 13.84 6.97
C GLY A 141 12.97 14.54 6.84
N LEU A 142 11.92 13.78 6.53
CA LEU A 142 10.55 14.31 6.46
C LEU A 142 10.04 14.82 7.81
N LEU A 143 10.26 14.08 8.91
CA LEU A 143 9.87 14.55 10.23
C LEU A 143 10.65 15.82 10.63
N ASN A 144 11.96 15.86 10.38
CA ASN A 144 12.78 17.03 10.69
C ASN A 144 12.36 18.27 9.89
N SER A 145 11.87 18.11 8.66
CA SER A 145 11.42 19.24 7.82
C SER A 145 10.22 19.99 8.41
N ILE A 146 9.42 19.30 9.24
CA ILE A 146 8.32 19.91 9.99
C ILE A 146 8.72 20.27 11.44
N GLY A 147 10.00 20.24 11.81
CA GLY A 147 10.47 20.58 13.15
C GLY A 147 9.99 19.60 14.24
N PHE A 148 9.94 18.31 13.90
CA PHE A 148 9.46 17.22 14.75
C PHE A 148 10.32 16.91 15.98
#